data_AF-A0A928RPY0-F1
#
_entry.id   AF-A0A928RPY0-F1
#
_cell.length_a   1.000
_cell.length_b   1.000
_cell.length_c   1.000
_cell.angle_alpha   90.00
_cell.angle_beta   90.00
_cell.angle_gamma   90.00
#
_symmetry.space_group_name_H-M   'P 1'
#
loop_
_entity.id
_entity.type
_entity.pdbx_description
1 polymer ?
#
loop_
_entity_poly.entity_id
_entity_poly.type
_entity_poly.pdbx_seq_one_letter_code
_entity_poly.pdbx_strand_id
1 'polypeptide(L)'
;MLSNNDVLKSIAQKAKRRLVGRENNVSAKIKVISDHDEEFKSKVIYLLSQDEVVTNPIQYLMDEKVLNSLGEDERERYLFSTVDKYNTCRKEIGI
;
A
#
# COMPACT_ATOMS: atom_id res chain seq x y z
N MET A 1 -28.47 46.16 -14.69
CA MET A 1 -28.18 45.04 -13.77
C MET A 1 -28.47 43.75 -14.50
N LEU A 2 -27.50 42.85 -14.62
CA LEU A 2 -27.72 41.54 -15.24
C LEU A 2 -28.70 40.74 -14.37
N SER A 3 -29.73 40.16 -14.99
CA SER A 3 -30.70 39.34 -14.25
C SER A 3 -29.99 38.13 -13.66
N ASN A 4 -30.38 37.69 -12.46
CA ASN A 4 -29.82 36.50 -11.82
C ASN A 4 -29.85 35.27 -12.75
N ASN A 5 -30.80 35.23 -13.68
CA ASN A 5 -30.94 34.19 -14.69
C ASN A 5 -29.81 34.22 -15.75
N ASP A 6 -29.32 35.41 -16.11
CA ASP A 6 -28.22 35.59 -17.06
C ASP A 6 -26.88 35.15 -16.44
N VAL A 7 -26.71 35.39 -15.14
CA VAL A 7 -25.54 34.94 -14.37
C VAL A 7 -25.52 33.41 -14.28
N LEU A 8 -26.65 32.78 -13.96
CA LEU A 8 -26.77 31.33 -13.91
C LEU A 8 -26.52 30.68 -15.29
N LYS A 9 -27.05 31.29 -16.36
CA LYS A 9 -26.85 30.83 -17.73
C LYS A 9 -25.37 30.92 -18.15
N SER A 10 -24.69 32.00 -17.77
CA SER A 10 -23.25 32.19 -17.96
C SER A 10 -22.43 31.12 -17.25
N ILE A 11 -22.74 30.85 -15.97
CA ILE A 11 -22.07 29.82 -15.17
C ILE A 11 -22.30 28.43 -15.78
N ALA A 12 -23.54 28.10 -16.15
CA ALA A 12 -23.88 26.83 -16.76
C ALA A 12 -23.18 26.64 -18.12
N GLN A 13 -23.11 27.66 -18.96
CA GLN A 13 -22.36 27.62 -20.21
C GLN A 13 -20.86 27.43 -19.99
N LYS A 14 -20.28 28.11 -18.98
CA LYS A 14 -18.87 27.97 -18.63
C LYS A 14 -18.56 26.57 -18.09
N ALA A 15 -19.46 25.99 -17.29
CA ALA A 15 -19.36 24.61 -16.82
C ALA A 15 -19.48 23.60 -17.98
N LYS A 16 -20.44 23.78 -18.89
CA LYS A 16 -20.60 22.93 -20.08
C LYS A 16 -19.35 22.93 -20.96
N ARG A 17 -18.74 24.10 -21.22
CA ARG A 17 -17.48 24.19 -21.97
C ARG A 17 -16.30 23.49 -21.30
N ARG A 18 -16.31 23.35 -19.97
CA ARG A 18 -15.28 22.59 -19.22
C ARG A 18 -15.45 21.07 -19.34
N LEU A 19 -16.64 20.60 -19.68
CA LEU A 19 -16.97 19.17 -19.78
C LEU A 19 -16.81 18.64 -21.21
N VAL A 20 -17.06 19.47 -22.23
CA VAL A 20 -16.86 19.08 -23.64
C VAL A 20 -15.37 18.84 -23.91
N GLY A 21 -15.01 17.59 -24.24
CA GLY A 21 -13.63 17.17 -24.49
C GLY A 21 -12.98 16.31 -23.39
N ARG A 22 -13.68 16.05 -22.26
CA ARG A 22 -13.21 15.15 -21.18
C ARG A 22 -13.92 13.79 -21.18
N GLU A 23 -14.46 13.38 -22.31
CA GLU A 23 -15.34 12.21 -22.41
C GLU A 23 -14.55 10.89 -22.37
N ASN A 24 -13.23 10.93 -22.56
CA ASN A 24 -12.42 9.71 -22.76
C ASN A 24 -11.23 9.51 -21.81
N ASN A 25 -11.00 10.32 -20.79
CA ASN A 25 -9.80 10.16 -19.95
C ASN A 25 -9.99 10.49 -18.48
N VAL A 26 -10.97 9.87 -17.84
CA VAL A 26 -10.85 9.58 -16.40
C VAL A 26 -11.06 8.09 -16.20
N SER A 27 -10.08 7.31 -16.66
CA SER A 27 -9.77 6.06 -15.98
C SER A 27 -9.34 6.48 -14.58
N ALA A 28 -10.30 6.53 -13.65
CA ALA A 28 -9.97 6.53 -12.25
C ALA A 28 -9.15 5.25 -12.06
N LYS A 29 -7.82 5.39 -11.96
CA LYS A 29 -6.95 4.29 -11.55
C LYS A 29 -7.34 4.00 -10.12
N ILE A 30 -8.31 3.11 -9.93
CA ILE A 30 -8.59 2.47 -8.66
C ILE A 30 -7.32 1.72 -8.33
N LYS A 31 -6.45 2.38 -7.56
CA LYS A 31 -5.26 1.74 -7.01
C LYS A 31 -5.80 0.88 -5.89
N VAL A 32 -6.04 -0.40 -6.18
CA VAL A 32 -6.31 -1.38 -5.15
C VAL A 32 -5.08 -1.37 -4.25
N ILE A 33 -5.19 -0.75 -3.08
CA ILE A 33 -4.20 -0.89 -2.02
C ILE A 33 -4.46 -2.30 -1.51
N SER A 34 -3.70 -3.25 -2.02
CA SER A 34 -3.68 -4.59 -1.48
C SER A 34 -3.23 -4.49 -0.03
N ASP A 35 -4.02 -5.03 0.91
CA ASP A 35 -3.59 -5.21 2.31
C ASP A 35 -2.50 -6.29 2.41
N HIS A 36 -2.21 -7.02 1.34
CA HIS A 36 -1.11 -7.96 1.32
C HIS A 36 0.22 -7.24 1.12
N ASP A 37 1.07 -7.39 2.13
CA ASP A 37 2.47 -7.01 2.17
C ASP A 37 3.27 -7.91 1.21
N GLU A 38 3.04 -7.75 -0.09
CA GLU A 38 3.64 -8.58 -1.16
C GLU A 38 5.17 -8.51 -1.14
N GLU A 39 5.74 -7.39 -0.71
CA GLU A 39 7.19 -7.25 -0.54
C GLU A 39 7.70 -8.16 0.59
N PHE A 40 7.02 -8.15 1.74
CA PHE A 40 7.36 -9.04 2.85
C PHE A 40 7.23 -10.51 2.42
N LYS A 41 6.13 -10.88 1.77
CA LYS A 41 5.89 -12.24 1.28
C LYS A 41 6.98 -12.69 0.29
N SER A 42 7.40 -11.80 -0.61
CA SER A 42 8.48 -12.08 -1.56
C SER A 42 9.81 -12.37 -0.87
N LYS A 43 10.14 -11.63 0.20
CA LYS A 43 11.34 -11.88 1.01
C LYS A 43 11.26 -13.22 1.74
N VAL A 44 10.09 -13.56 2.28
CA VAL A 44 9.86 -14.87 2.93
C VAL A 44 10.06 -16.02 1.94
N ILE A 45 9.47 -15.94 0.75
CA ILE A 45 9.64 -16.97 -0.30
C ILE A 45 11.12 -17.10 -0.69
N TYR A 46 11.81 -15.98 -0.90
CA TYR A 46 13.23 -15.97 -1.23
C TYR A 46 14.09 -16.64 -0.14
N LEU A 47 13.82 -16.36 1.13
CA LEU A 47 14.53 -16.97 2.26
C LEU A 47 14.27 -18.48 2.33
N LEU A 48 13.03 -18.91 2.10
CA LEU A 48 12.65 -20.33 2.11
C LEU A 48 13.14 -21.10 0.89
N SER A 49 13.42 -20.42 -0.22
CA SER A 49 13.96 -21.05 -1.44
C SER A 49 15.48 -21.22 -1.43
N GLN A 50 16.19 -20.70 -0.41
CA GLN A 50 17.62 -20.93 -0.29
C GLN A 50 17.89 -22.36 0.17
N ASP A 51 18.86 -23.02 -0.44
CA ASP A 51 19.32 -24.37 -0.04
C ASP A 51 20.09 -24.35 1.30
N GLU A 52 20.53 -23.17 1.74
CA GLU A 52 21.21 -22.98 3.01
C GLU A 52 20.20 -22.87 4.17
N VAL A 53 20.53 -23.53 5.29
CA VAL A 53 19.72 -23.46 6.51
C VAL A 53 19.81 -22.06 7.11
N VAL A 54 18.77 -21.25 6.94
CA VAL A 54 18.63 -19.96 7.61
C VAL A 54 18.18 -20.19 9.06
N THR A 55 19.11 -20.04 10.01
CA THR A 55 18.84 -20.25 11.44
C THR A 55 17.99 -19.16 12.09
N ASN A 56 18.03 -17.93 11.56
CA ASN A 56 17.22 -16.81 12.06
C ASN A 56 16.58 -16.01 10.91
N PRO A 57 15.50 -16.53 10.28
CA PRO A 57 14.85 -15.85 9.15
C PRO A 57 14.21 -14.53 9.55
N ILE A 58 13.83 -14.35 10.81
CA ILE A 58 13.15 -13.15 11.30
C ILE A 58 14.06 -11.93 11.21
N GLN A 59 15.33 -12.07 11.58
CA GLN A 59 16.29 -10.96 11.50
C GLN A 59 16.45 -10.44 10.05
N TYR A 60 16.40 -11.31 9.05
CA TYR A 60 16.46 -10.92 7.63
C TYR A 60 15.20 -10.23 7.12
N LEU A 61 14.08 -10.39 7.82
CA LEU A 61 12.79 -9.80 7.47
C LEU A 61 12.54 -8.46 8.16
N MET A 62 13.31 -8.15 9.21
CA MET A 62 13.22 -6.89 9.93
C MET A 62 14.04 -5.81 9.25
N ASP A 63 13.53 -4.58 9.24
CA ASP A 63 14.30 -3.40 8.81
C ASP A 63 15.10 -2.86 10.00
N GLU A 64 16.43 -2.94 9.93
CA GLU A 64 17.32 -2.45 10.98
C GLU A 64 17.16 -0.95 11.24
N LYS A 65 16.85 -0.14 10.22
CA LYS A 65 16.66 1.31 10.40
C LYS A 65 15.41 1.58 11.21
N VAL A 66 14.33 0.86 10.92
CA VAL A 66 13.09 0.92 11.71
C VAL A 66 13.37 0.43 13.11
N LEU A 67 13.96 -0.75 13.27
CA LEU A 67 14.27 -1.35 14.57
C LEU A 67 15.13 -0.43 15.44
N ASN A 68 16.11 0.28 14.87
CA ASN A 68 16.99 1.20 15.62
C ASN A 68 16.31 2.53 15.97
N SER A 69 15.20 2.88 15.31
CA SER A 69 14.43 4.08 15.62
C SER A 69 13.39 3.89 16.72
N LEU A 70 13.09 2.63 17.09
CA LEU A 70 12.03 2.26 18.03
C LEU A 70 12.53 2.17 19.49
N GLY A 71 11.66 2.50 20.44
CA GLY A 71 11.91 2.26 21.87
C GLY A 71 11.84 0.77 22.25
N GLU A 72 12.25 0.41 23.46
CA GLU A 72 12.36 -1.00 23.90
C GLU A 72 11.04 -1.79 23.73
N ASP A 73 9.93 -1.27 24.27
CA ASP A 73 8.60 -1.89 24.13
C ASP A 73 8.14 -1.98 22.67
N GLU A 74 8.51 -1.00 21.84
CA GLU A 74 8.11 -0.94 20.43
C GLU A 74 8.92 -1.94 19.59
N ARG A 75 10.19 -2.15 19.93
CA ARG A 75 11.05 -3.17 19.32
C ARG A 75 10.52 -4.56 19.58
N GLU A 76 10.08 -4.83 20.81
CA GLU A 76 9.45 -6.10 21.18
C GLU A 76 8.16 -6.33 20.36
N ARG A 77 7.28 -5.33 20.30
CA ARG A 77 6.07 -5.41 19.46
C ARG A 77 6.38 -5.61 17.98
N TYR A 78 7.40 -4.92 17.47
CA TYR A 78 7.82 -5.05 16.07
C TYR A 78 8.36 -6.45 15.77
N LEU A 79 9.12 -7.03 16.70
CA LEU A 79 9.58 -8.41 16.60
C LEU A 79 8.41 -9.39 16.56
N PHE A 80 7.48 -9.32 17.53
CA PHE A 80 6.33 -10.23 17.58
C PHE A 80 5.45 -10.11 16.34
N SER A 81 5.18 -8.89 15.88
CA SER A 81 4.43 -8.65 14.64
C SER A 81 5.12 -9.28 13.41
N THR A 82 6.44 -9.15 13.32
CA THR A 82 7.23 -9.77 12.24
C THR A 82 7.15 -11.30 12.28
N VAL A 83 7.21 -11.90 13.48
CA VAL A 83 7.07 -13.35 13.68
C VAL A 83 5.68 -13.83 13.24
N ASP A 84 4.62 -13.13 13.64
CA ASP A 84 3.24 -13.48 13.27
C ASP A 84 3.01 -13.37 11.76
N LYS A 85 3.52 -12.31 11.14
CA LYS A 85 3.50 -12.14 9.68
C LYS A 85 4.23 -13.27 8.97
N TYR A 86 5.45 -13.61 9.42
CA TYR A 86 6.23 -14.70 8.84
C TYR A 86 5.48 -16.04 8.93
N ASN A 87 4.94 -16.37 10.10
CA ASN A 87 4.17 -17.61 10.29
C ASN A 87 2.92 -17.66 9.41
N THR A 88 2.25 -16.52 9.21
CA THR A 88 1.09 -16.42 8.32
C THR A 88 1.50 -16.66 6.87
N CYS A 89 2.53 -15.97 6.38
CA CYS A 89 3.07 -16.19 5.03
C CYS A 89 3.50 -17.64 4.81
N ARG A 90 4.18 -18.24 5.80
CA ARG A 90 4.65 -19.62 5.71
C ARG A 90 3.49 -20.62 5.58
N LYS A 91 2.41 -20.43 6.35
CA LYS A 91 1.17 -21.22 6.24
C LYS A 91 0.50 -21.07 4.88
N GLU A 92 0.47 -19.86 4.32
CA GLU A 92 -0.10 -19.61 2.98
C GLU A 92 0.72 -20.28 1.85
N ILE A 93 2.04 -20.36 2.02
CA ILE A 93 2.94 -21.00 1.04
C ILE A 93 2.85 -22.54 1.12
N GLY A 94 2.40 -23.09 2.26
CA GLY A 94 2.21 -24.53 2.47
C GLY A 94 3.43 -25.28 3.00
N ILE A 95 4.30 -24.59 3.77
CA ILE A 95 5.55 -25.12 4.35
C ILE A 95 5.53 -25.06 5.89
#